data_AF-X1IN29-F1
#
_entry.id   AF-X1IN29-F1
#
_cell.length_a   1.000
_cell.length_b   1.000
_cell.length_c   1.000
_cell.angle_alpha   90.00
_cell.angle_beta   90.00
_cell.angle_gamma   90.00
#
_symmetry.space_group_name_H-M   'P 1'
#
loop_
_entity.id
_entity.type
_entity.pdbx_description
1 polymer ?
#
loop_
_entity_poly.entity_id
_entity_poly.type
_entity_poly.pdbx_seq_one_letter_code
_entity_poly.pdbx_strand_id
1 'polypeptide(L)'
;LIISINGIQNFDGAKISLKDPDELTNFESCLYCHGTEVMVEGMSTRETVLGEMEFPVLSGWPNQGVGRINPDGSMGSCAACHTRHQFSIEMARKPYTCSECHKGPDVPAYKVYQVSKHGNMFASISKDWDFEDVPWVVGEDFTAPTCAACHVSLIADPEGDVVAERTHQMNDRIWWRIVGVIYSHPHPKSPNTAIIRNKAGLPMPTELTGELASEYLIDEEEMAIRQERMRNVCLSCHSTQWVDN
;
A
#
# COMPACT_ATOMS: atom_id res chain seq x y z
N LEU A 1 19.61 0.30 2.22
CA LEU A 1 18.81 1.25 1.40
C LEU A 1 18.40 2.49 2.18
N ILE A 2 17.83 2.38 3.38
CA ILE A 2 17.48 3.58 4.17
C ILE A 2 18.71 4.48 4.42
N ILE A 3 19.84 3.92 4.85
CA ILE A 3 21.10 4.66 5.08
C ILE A 3 21.60 5.37 3.81
N SER A 4 21.39 4.82 2.61
CA SER A 4 21.83 5.49 1.38
C SER A 4 20.98 6.70 0.99
N ILE A 5 19.79 6.85 1.59
CA ILE A 5 18.88 7.97 1.35
C ILE A 5 18.92 8.96 2.52
N ASN A 6 18.73 8.46 3.75
CA ASN A 6 18.62 9.28 4.95
C ASN A 6 19.96 9.48 5.66
N GLY A 7 20.99 8.69 5.35
CA GLY A 7 22.27 8.73 6.05
C GLY A 7 22.95 10.09 5.94
N ILE A 8 23.54 10.52 7.06
CA ILE A 8 24.22 11.82 7.13
C ILE A 8 25.62 11.67 6.57
N GLN A 9 25.93 12.47 5.55
CA GLN A 9 27.29 12.53 5.01
C GLN A 9 28.23 13.18 6.03
N ASN A 10 29.29 12.47 6.38
CA ASN A 10 30.32 12.93 7.28
C ASN A 10 31.65 13.02 6.52
N PHE A 11 32.29 14.18 6.56
CA PHE A 11 33.60 14.41 5.95
C PHE A 11 34.67 14.48 7.04
N ASP A 12 35.63 13.56 7.00
CA ASP A 12 36.77 13.54 7.91
C ASP A 12 38.07 13.31 7.12
N GLY A 13 38.97 14.29 7.16
CA GLY A 13 40.34 14.16 6.65
C GLY A 13 40.45 13.64 5.20
N ALA A 14 39.58 14.08 4.29
CA ALA A 14 39.44 13.63 2.89
C ALA A 14 38.67 12.32 2.64
N LYS A 15 38.03 11.74 3.65
CA LYS A 15 37.12 10.59 3.52
C LYS A 15 35.67 11.03 3.73
N ILE A 16 34.79 10.62 2.83
CA ILE A 16 33.33 10.72 3.01
C ILE A 16 32.85 9.38 3.57
N SER A 17 32.11 9.42 4.68
CA SER A 17 31.36 8.28 5.22
C SER A 17 29.88 8.64 5.39
N LEU A 18 29.02 7.63 5.39
CA LEU A 18 27.61 7.78 5.79
C LEU A 18 27.49 7.35 7.24
N LYS A 19 26.91 8.21 8.07
CA LYS A 19 26.44 7.87 9.42
C LYS A 19 24.96 7.49 9.35
N ASP A 20 24.52 6.69 10.32
CA ASP A 20 23.10 6.39 10.45
C ASP A 20 22.30 7.69 10.67
N PRO A 21 21.13 7.83 10.03
CA PRO A 21 20.22 8.91 10.34
C PRO A 21 19.76 8.81 11.80
N ASP A 22 19.36 9.93 12.39
CA ASP A 22 18.61 9.90 13.63
C ASP A 22 17.24 9.24 13.43
N GLU A 23 16.67 8.76 14.53
CA GLU A 23 15.42 8.00 14.53
C GLU A 23 14.23 8.83 14.01
N LEU A 24 14.16 10.12 14.37
CA LEU A 24 13.07 11.00 13.92
C LEU A 24 13.11 11.22 12.41
N THR A 25 14.31 11.32 11.82
CA THR A 25 14.46 11.37 10.36
C THR A 25 13.87 10.14 9.69
N ASN A 26 14.06 8.93 10.24
CA ASN A 26 13.46 7.72 9.69
C ASN A 26 11.93 7.68 9.90
N PHE A 27 11.45 8.19 11.03
CA PHE A 27 10.02 8.25 11.36
C PHE A 27 9.24 9.17 10.42
N GLU A 28 9.83 10.30 10.06
CA GLU A 28 9.21 11.31 9.18
C GLU A 28 9.47 11.06 7.68
N SER A 29 10.12 9.94 7.32
CA SER A 29 10.41 9.58 5.93
C SER A 29 9.93 8.17 5.58
N CYS A 30 10.80 7.17 5.61
CA CYS A 30 10.49 5.80 5.21
C CYS A 30 9.42 5.18 6.13
N LEU A 31 9.60 5.34 7.45
CA LEU A 31 8.74 4.69 8.44
C LEU A 31 7.40 5.41 8.62
N TYR A 32 7.23 6.61 8.06
CA TYR A 32 5.92 7.27 7.97
C TYR A 32 4.92 6.35 7.24
N CYS A 33 5.29 5.87 6.04
CA CYS A 33 4.48 4.97 5.23
C CYS A 33 4.62 3.50 5.64
N HIS A 34 5.85 3.05 5.92
CA HIS A 34 6.14 1.64 6.17
C HIS A 34 5.75 1.18 7.58
N GLY A 35 5.79 2.08 8.56
CA GLY A 35 5.46 1.79 9.95
C GLY A 35 6.68 1.72 10.86
N THR A 36 6.49 2.14 12.11
CA THR A 36 7.46 2.06 13.21
C THR A 36 7.18 0.86 14.12
N GLU A 37 8.10 0.54 15.03
CA GLU A 37 7.81 -0.31 16.18
C GLU A 37 7.35 0.57 17.34
N VAL A 38 6.14 0.32 17.85
CA VAL A 38 5.58 1.08 18.98
C VAL A 38 5.83 0.34 20.27
N MET A 39 6.57 0.95 21.18
CA MET A 39 6.88 0.38 22.49
C MET A 39 6.27 1.24 23.61
N VAL A 40 5.82 0.57 24.68
CA VAL A 40 5.43 1.23 25.93
C VAL A 40 6.67 1.34 26.81
N GLU A 41 7.19 2.56 26.99
CA GLU A 41 8.41 2.80 27.78
C GLU A 41 8.11 3.04 29.25
N GLY A 42 6.85 3.33 29.58
CA GLY A 42 6.40 3.53 30.94
C GLY A 42 5.09 4.29 30.98
N MET A 43 4.79 4.83 32.15
CA MET A 43 3.60 5.62 32.39
C MET A 43 4.00 7.01 32.91
N SER A 44 3.22 8.02 32.56
CA SER A 44 3.38 9.39 32.99
C SER A 44 2.04 9.94 33.43
N THR A 45 2.00 10.42 34.66
CA THR A 45 0.87 11.14 35.23
C THR A 45 0.81 12.56 34.68
N ARG A 46 -0.38 13.00 34.26
CA ARG A 46 -0.63 14.35 33.75
C ARG A 46 -1.93 14.89 34.33
N GLU A 47 -1.91 16.16 34.73
CA GLU A 47 -3.13 16.88 35.10
C GLU A 47 -3.95 17.18 33.85
N THR A 48 -5.25 16.89 33.91
CA THR A 48 -6.18 17.13 32.80
C THR A 48 -7.44 17.84 33.29
N VAL A 49 -8.34 18.21 32.37
CA VAL A 49 -9.63 18.80 32.74
C VAL A 49 -10.55 17.87 33.55
N LEU A 50 -10.24 16.56 33.58
CA LEU A 50 -10.95 15.56 34.38
C LEU A 50 -10.18 15.20 35.67
N GLY A 51 -9.12 15.94 35.99
CA GLY A 51 -8.18 15.65 37.07
C GLY A 51 -6.93 14.90 36.60
N GLU A 52 -6.18 14.41 37.58
CA GLU A 52 -4.95 13.66 37.35
C GLU A 52 -5.24 12.31 36.67
N MET A 53 -4.56 12.05 35.54
CA MET A 53 -4.70 10.80 34.79
C MET A 53 -3.33 10.25 34.39
N GLU A 54 -3.25 8.92 34.27
CA GLU A 54 -2.04 8.21 33.88
C GLU A 54 -2.06 7.87 32.37
N PHE A 55 -0.98 8.20 31.66
CA PHE A 55 -0.85 7.99 30.22
C PHE A 55 0.40 7.19 29.88
N PRO A 56 0.36 6.31 28.87
CA PRO A 56 1.57 5.63 28.41
C PRO A 56 2.53 6.61 27.76
N VAL A 57 3.83 6.43 28.06
CA VAL A 57 4.93 7.03 27.30
C VAL A 57 5.28 6.04 26.19
N LEU A 58 5.13 6.47 24.94
CA LEU A 58 5.32 5.63 23.76
C LEU A 58 6.50 6.12 22.94
N SER A 59 7.36 5.20 22.49
CA SER A 59 8.28 5.42 21.37
C SER A 59 7.70 4.86 20.07
N GLY A 60 8.18 5.36 18.93
CA GLY A 60 7.62 5.03 17.61
C GLY A 60 6.19 5.54 17.36
N TRP A 61 5.59 6.29 18.27
CA TRP A 61 4.24 6.85 18.16
C TRP A 61 4.28 8.39 18.14
N PRO A 62 3.43 9.08 17.36
CA PRO A 62 2.34 8.57 16.51
C PRO A 62 2.82 7.98 15.18
N ASN A 63 2.22 6.87 14.76
CA ASN A 63 2.48 6.26 13.46
C ASN A 63 1.26 5.49 12.94
N GLN A 64 1.02 5.54 11.63
CA GLN A 64 -0.10 4.86 10.98
C GLN A 64 0.34 4.04 9.75
N GLY A 65 1.64 3.81 9.60
CA GLY A 65 2.19 3.07 8.48
C GLY A 65 1.65 1.64 8.43
N VAL A 66 1.54 1.10 7.22
CA VAL A 66 0.81 -0.16 6.96
C VAL A 66 1.46 -1.38 7.58
N GLY A 67 2.75 -1.32 7.92
CA GLY A 67 3.52 -2.38 8.57
C GLY A 67 3.95 -2.06 10.00
N ARG A 68 3.29 -1.11 10.68
CA ARG A 68 3.58 -0.76 12.08
C ARG A 68 3.55 -1.99 12.99
N ILE A 69 4.52 -2.16 13.88
CA ILE A 69 4.50 -3.20 14.91
C ILE A 69 3.86 -2.60 16.15
N ASN A 70 2.76 -3.21 16.61
CA ASN A 70 1.99 -2.76 17.77
C ASN A 70 2.58 -3.29 19.08
N PRO A 71 2.26 -2.68 20.24
CA PRO A 71 2.75 -3.16 21.53
C PRO A 71 2.36 -4.60 21.89
N ASP A 72 1.30 -5.13 21.29
CA ASP A 72 0.85 -6.52 21.46
C ASP A 72 1.53 -7.50 20.47
N GLY A 73 2.47 -7.02 19.66
CA GLY A 73 3.19 -7.79 18.64
C GLY A 73 2.41 -7.97 17.33
N SER A 74 1.17 -7.48 17.23
CA SER A 74 0.44 -7.49 15.96
C SER A 74 1.07 -6.54 14.94
N MET A 75 0.92 -6.85 13.65
CA MET A 75 1.47 -6.05 12.56
C MET A 75 0.37 -5.33 11.79
N GLY A 76 0.58 -4.04 11.58
CA GLY A 76 -0.23 -3.16 10.76
C GLY A 76 -1.02 -2.10 11.54
N SER A 77 -1.53 -1.13 10.79
CA SER A 77 -2.41 -0.07 11.26
C SER A 77 -3.70 -0.08 10.45
N CYS A 78 -4.80 -0.53 11.05
CA CYS A 78 -6.13 -0.51 10.41
C CYS A 78 -6.63 0.91 10.13
N ALA A 79 -5.97 1.95 10.64
CA ALA A 79 -6.35 3.35 10.41
C ALA A 79 -5.71 3.96 9.15
N ALA A 80 -4.89 3.20 8.39
CA ALA A 80 -4.17 3.75 7.23
C ALA A 80 -5.08 4.16 6.06
N CYS A 81 -6.19 3.45 5.84
CA CYS A 81 -7.08 3.69 4.69
C CYS A 81 -8.43 4.32 5.09
N HIS A 82 -8.95 3.97 6.26
CA HIS A 82 -10.19 4.52 6.81
C HIS A 82 -9.89 5.03 8.23
N THR A 83 -9.45 6.28 8.28
CA THR A 83 -8.83 6.84 9.48
C THR A 83 -9.80 6.90 10.66
N ARG A 84 -9.23 6.75 11.87
CA ARG A 84 -9.98 7.00 13.10
C ARG A 84 -10.38 8.48 13.17
N HIS A 85 -11.50 8.85 13.78
CA HIS A 85 -12.45 7.99 14.49
C HIS A 85 -13.70 7.65 13.66
N GLN A 86 -13.71 8.00 12.37
CA GLN A 86 -14.86 7.78 11.49
C GLN A 86 -14.89 6.36 10.92
N PHE A 87 -13.72 5.77 10.62
CA PHE A 87 -13.62 4.45 10.00
C PHE A 87 -14.51 4.29 8.75
N SER A 88 -14.59 5.34 7.94
CA SER A 88 -15.48 5.44 6.77
C SER A 88 -14.94 4.62 5.60
N ILE A 89 -15.78 3.73 5.06
CA ILE A 89 -15.48 3.00 3.81
C ILE A 89 -15.46 3.95 2.60
N GLU A 90 -16.22 5.05 2.64
CA GLU A 90 -16.15 6.08 1.62
C GLU A 90 -14.75 6.70 1.56
N MET A 91 -14.16 7.00 2.72
CA MET A 91 -12.76 7.46 2.79
C MET A 91 -11.81 6.42 2.19
N ALA A 92 -11.99 5.14 2.53
CA ALA A 92 -11.18 4.04 1.99
C ALA A 92 -11.30 3.90 0.47
N ARG A 93 -12.49 4.16 -0.09
CA ARG A 93 -12.78 4.04 -1.51
C ARG A 93 -12.30 5.25 -2.32
N LYS A 94 -12.12 6.40 -1.70
CA LYS A 94 -11.60 7.60 -2.38
C LYS A 94 -10.08 7.51 -2.55
N PRO A 95 -9.54 7.88 -3.73
CA PRO A 95 -8.12 7.73 -4.07
C PRO A 95 -7.19 8.56 -3.18
N TYR A 96 -7.73 9.57 -2.48
CA TYR A 96 -6.96 10.46 -1.61
C TYR A 96 -6.32 9.73 -0.43
N THR A 97 -6.97 8.70 0.13
CA THR A 97 -6.36 7.95 1.25
C THR A 97 -5.13 7.17 0.78
N CYS A 98 -5.15 6.63 -0.44
CA CYS A 98 -3.99 5.94 -1.01
C CYS A 98 -2.85 6.92 -1.31
N SER A 99 -3.19 8.18 -1.64
CA SER A 99 -2.24 9.23 -2.00
C SER A 99 -1.35 9.71 -0.86
N GLU A 100 -1.66 9.33 0.39
CA GLU A 100 -0.77 9.56 1.52
C GLU A 100 0.59 8.88 1.30
N CYS A 101 0.58 7.63 0.83
CA CYS A 101 1.78 6.83 0.63
C CYS A 101 2.13 6.59 -0.84
N HIS A 102 1.14 6.38 -1.72
CA HIS A 102 1.35 6.14 -3.15
C HIS A 102 1.54 7.45 -3.92
N LYS A 103 2.58 8.18 -3.54
CA LYS A 103 2.95 9.51 -4.03
C LYS A 103 4.45 9.53 -4.33
N GLY A 104 4.95 10.67 -4.79
CA GLY A 104 6.38 10.83 -5.06
C GLY A 104 6.80 10.21 -6.40
N PRO A 105 8.12 10.15 -6.65
CA PRO A 105 8.70 9.58 -7.87
C PRO A 105 8.83 8.05 -7.84
N ASP A 106 8.88 7.46 -6.65
CA ASP A 106 9.16 6.05 -6.38
C ASP A 106 7.91 5.16 -6.49
N VAL A 107 6.75 5.62 -6.00
CA VAL A 107 5.47 4.90 -6.07
C VAL A 107 4.33 5.79 -6.62
N PRO A 108 4.42 6.28 -7.88
CA PRO A 108 3.62 7.39 -8.39
C PRO A 108 2.17 7.04 -8.76
N ALA A 109 1.57 6.00 -8.18
CA ALA A 109 0.26 5.49 -8.60
C ALA A 109 -0.84 6.56 -8.53
N TYR A 110 -0.85 7.41 -7.50
CA TYR A 110 -1.83 8.50 -7.42
C TYR A 110 -1.64 9.55 -8.53
N LYS A 111 -0.40 9.92 -8.86
CA LYS A 111 -0.12 10.88 -9.95
C LYS A 111 -0.57 10.31 -11.30
N VAL A 112 -0.30 9.03 -11.55
CA VAL A 112 -0.75 8.33 -12.77
C VAL A 112 -2.28 8.29 -12.82
N TYR A 113 -2.93 7.92 -11.72
CA TYR A 113 -4.39 7.90 -11.63
C TYR A 113 -4.99 9.29 -11.88
N GLN A 114 -4.48 10.33 -11.22
CA GLN A 114 -5.03 11.68 -11.27
C GLN A 114 -5.06 12.26 -12.68
N VAL A 115 -4.08 11.93 -13.54
CA VAL A 115 -4.03 12.41 -14.92
C VAL A 115 -4.72 11.47 -15.92
N SER A 116 -5.13 10.28 -15.49
CA SER A 116 -5.86 9.32 -16.31
C SER A 116 -7.31 9.75 -16.57
N LYS A 117 -7.97 9.13 -17.55
CA LYS A 117 -9.40 9.36 -17.80
C LYS A 117 -10.27 8.93 -16.60
N HIS A 118 -9.92 7.84 -15.92
CA HIS A 118 -10.61 7.40 -14.70
C HIS A 118 -10.52 8.46 -13.59
N GLY A 119 -9.32 9.00 -13.33
CA GLY A 119 -9.13 10.03 -12.32
C GLY A 119 -9.81 11.36 -12.67
N ASN A 120 -9.81 11.74 -13.96
CA ASN A 120 -10.53 12.92 -14.42
C ASN A 120 -12.05 12.78 -14.23
N MET A 121 -12.62 11.61 -14.52
CA MET A 121 -14.04 11.34 -14.27
C MET A 121 -14.34 11.39 -12.77
N PHE A 122 -13.57 10.68 -11.94
CA PHE A 122 -13.73 10.76 -10.49
C PHE A 122 -13.70 12.22 -9.99
N ALA A 123 -12.71 13.01 -10.40
CA ALA A 123 -12.61 14.41 -9.98
C ALA A 123 -13.78 15.30 -10.47
N SER A 124 -14.43 14.93 -11.58
CA SER A 124 -15.47 15.76 -12.21
C SER A 124 -16.88 15.41 -11.76
N ILE A 125 -17.17 14.12 -11.56
CA ILE A 125 -18.55 13.62 -11.39
C ILE A 125 -18.75 12.70 -10.19
N SER A 126 -17.72 12.39 -9.39
CA SER A 126 -17.87 11.46 -8.26
C SER A 126 -18.71 12.00 -7.09
N LYS A 127 -19.11 13.27 -7.12
CA LYS A 127 -19.94 13.86 -6.07
C LYS A 127 -21.29 13.13 -5.91
N ASP A 128 -21.82 12.60 -7.01
CA ASP A 128 -23.14 11.96 -7.06
C ASP A 128 -23.06 10.43 -6.97
N TRP A 129 -21.87 9.87 -6.68
CA TRP A 129 -21.66 8.43 -6.51
C TRP A 129 -21.95 7.99 -5.07
N ASP A 130 -22.44 6.76 -4.92
CA ASP A 130 -22.52 6.10 -3.62
C ASP A 130 -21.16 5.45 -3.30
N PHE A 131 -20.61 5.71 -2.13
CA PHE A 131 -19.35 5.13 -1.68
C PHE A 131 -19.50 4.25 -0.45
N GLU A 132 -20.70 4.06 0.07
CA GLU A 132 -20.98 3.29 1.28
C GLU A 132 -21.53 1.90 0.96
N ASP A 133 -22.21 1.73 -0.18
CA ASP A 133 -22.89 0.49 -0.54
C ASP A 133 -21.98 -0.75 -0.63
N VAL A 134 -22.51 -1.89 -0.20
CA VAL A 134 -21.83 -3.20 -0.17
C VAL A 134 -22.82 -4.30 -0.59
N PRO A 135 -22.61 -4.98 -1.73
CA PRO A 135 -21.51 -4.81 -2.70
C PRO A 135 -21.51 -3.43 -3.37
N TRP A 136 -20.36 -2.99 -3.90
CA TRP A 136 -20.28 -1.74 -4.67
C TRP A 136 -20.64 -2.03 -6.13
N VAL A 137 -21.75 -1.50 -6.61
CA VAL A 137 -22.33 -1.82 -7.91
C VAL A 137 -21.76 -0.91 -9.00
N VAL A 138 -21.03 -1.49 -9.93
CA VAL A 138 -20.47 -0.75 -11.07
C VAL A 138 -21.57 -0.33 -12.05
N GLY A 139 -21.52 0.93 -12.49
CA GLY A 139 -22.54 1.52 -13.37
C GLY A 139 -23.71 2.17 -12.63
N GLU A 140 -23.97 1.78 -11.37
CA GLU A 140 -25.00 2.36 -10.50
C GLU A 140 -24.38 3.25 -9.42
N ASP A 141 -23.55 2.67 -8.56
CA ASP A 141 -22.92 3.39 -7.45
C ASP A 141 -21.75 4.26 -7.93
N PHE A 142 -21.02 3.80 -8.95
CA PHE A 142 -19.90 4.52 -9.54
C PHE A 142 -19.73 4.23 -11.02
N THR A 143 -19.24 5.21 -11.79
CA THR A 143 -19.07 5.09 -13.26
C THR A 143 -17.63 5.26 -13.73
N ALA A 144 -16.68 5.47 -12.82
CA ALA A 144 -15.26 5.31 -13.10
C ALA A 144 -14.53 4.73 -11.88
N PRO A 145 -13.56 3.83 -12.07
CA PRO A 145 -12.92 3.16 -10.95
C PRO A 145 -12.03 4.12 -10.15
N THR A 146 -11.94 3.87 -8.84
CA THR A 146 -10.88 4.41 -7.97
C THR A 146 -9.82 3.34 -7.70
N CYS A 147 -8.79 3.67 -6.92
CA CYS A 147 -7.80 2.70 -6.45
C CYS A 147 -8.48 1.47 -5.79
N ALA A 148 -9.49 1.73 -4.94
CA ALA A 148 -10.16 0.68 -4.20
C ALA A 148 -11.00 -0.23 -5.10
N ALA A 149 -11.68 0.32 -6.12
CA ALA A 149 -12.44 -0.47 -7.07
C ALA A 149 -11.56 -1.57 -7.70
N CYS A 150 -10.40 -1.17 -8.22
CA CYS A 150 -9.50 -2.11 -8.88
C CYS A 150 -8.79 -3.08 -7.91
N HIS A 151 -8.44 -2.64 -6.69
CA HIS A 151 -7.49 -3.39 -5.85
C HIS A 151 -8.07 -4.07 -4.61
N VAL A 152 -9.21 -3.64 -4.06
CA VAL A 152 -9.63 -4.05 -2.70
C VAL A 152 -11.13 -4.33 -2.55
N SER A 153 -11.99 -3.63 -3.30
CA SER A 153 -13.43 -3.62 -3.06
C SER A 153 -14.13 -4.90 -3.51
N LEU A 154 -15.19 -5.28 -2.79
CA LEU A 154 -16.24 -6.15 -3.32
C LEU A 154 -17.01 -5.34 -4.37
N ILE A 155 -16.98 -5.80 -5.62
CA ILE A 155 -17.71 -5.21 -6.75
C ILE A 155 -18.73 -6.22 -7.26
N ALA A 156 -19.94 -5.74 -7.51
CA ALA A 156 -20.98 -6.48 -8.23
C ALA A 156 -21.39 -5.72 -9.50
N ASP A 157 -22.04 -6.43 -10.43
CA ASP A 157 -22.76 -5.84 -11.55
C ASP A 157 -24.22 -5.48 -11.16
N PRO A 158 -24.97 -4.78 -12.02
CA PRO A 158 -26.37 -4.41 -11.74
C PRO A 158 -27.31 -5.60 -11.53
N GLU A 159 -26.95 -6.78 -12.05
CA GLU A 159 -27.69 -8.03 -11.85
C GLU A 159 -27.43 -8.65 -10.46
N GLY A 160 -26.42 -8.14 -9.74
CA GLY A 160 -26.03 -8.59 -8.40
C GLY A 160 -24.99 -9.70 -8.39
N ASP A 161 -24.42 -10.06 -9.55
CA ASP A 161 -23.35 -11.04 -9.66
C ASP A 161 -22.01 -10.42 -9.21
N VAL A 162 -21.23 -11.20 -8.47
CA VAL A 162 -19.93 -10.72 -7.95
C VAL A 162 -18.90 -10.67 -9.07
N VAL A 163 -18.49 -9.45 -9.44
CA VAL A 163 -17.41 -9.19 -10.39
C VAL A 163 -16.06 -9.42 -9.75
N ALA A 164 -15.88 -8.97 -8.50
CA ALA A 164 -14.62 -9.14 -7.79
C ALA A 164 -14.81 -9.15 -6.27
N GLU A 165 -14.24 -10.16 -5.62
CA GLU A 165 -14.30 -10.33 -4.17
C GLU A 165 -13.48 -9.25 -3.41
N ARG A 166 -13.96 -8.86 -2.22
CA ARG A 166 -13.20 -7.97 -1.32
C ARG A 166 -11.98 -8.72 -0.78
N THR A 167 -10.85 -8.02 -0.69
CA THR A 167 -9.64 -8.55 -0.05
C THR A 167 -8.94 -7.48 0.76
N HIS A 168 -8.33 -7.83 1.90
CA HIS A 168 -7.38 -6.97 2.61
C HIS A 168 -5.93 -7.44 2.45
N GLN A 169 -5.69 -8.45 1.61
CA GLN A 169 -4.35 -8.94 1.28
C GLN A 169 -3.62 -8.03 0.27
N MET A 170 -4.39 -7.23 -0.48
CA MET A 170 -3.91 -6.22 -1.44
C MET A 170 -3.06 -6.74 -2.62
N ASN A 171 -2.88 -8.06 -2.75
CA ASN A 171 -2.11 -8.66 -3.85
C ASN A 171 -2.86 -9.72 -4.68
N ASP A 172 -4.11 -10.02 -4.34
CA ASP A 172 -4.93 -11.05 -5.04
C ASP A 172 -5.23 -10.72 -6.50
N ARG A 173 -4.99 -9.47 -6.91
CA ARG A 173 -5.18 -8.94 -8.26
C ARG A 173 -3.88 -8.39 -8.87
N ILE A 174 -2.73 -8.75 -8.27
CA ILE A 174 -1.40 -8.27 -8.69
C ILE A 174 -0.53 -9.47 -9.07
N TRP A 175 -0.30 -9.64 -10.37
CA TRP A 175 0.57 -10.69 -10.90
C TRP A 175 2.02 -10.23 -11.10
N TRP A 176 2.24 -8.94 -11.34
CA TRP A 176 3.57 -8.32 -11.42
C TRP A 176 3.81 -7.35 -10.26
N ARG A 177 4.99 -7.43 -9.66
CA ARG A 177 5.51 -6.36 -8.81
C ARG A 177 6.30 -5.39 -9.68
N ILE A 178 5.69 -4.24 -9.97
CA ILE A 178 6.26 -3.19 -10.83
C ILE A 178 7.27 -2.29 -10.10
N VAL A 179 7.27 -2.32 -8.76
CA VAL A 179 8.33 -1.71 -7.93
C VAL A 179 9.51 -2.69 -7.93
N GLY A 180 10.34 -2.57 -8.96
CA GLY A 180 11.45 -3.47 -9.20
C GLY A 180 12.60 -3.30 -8.20
N VAL A 181 13.19 -4.42 -7.80
CA VAL A 181 14.42 -4.45 -6.97
C VAL A 181 15.43 -5.37 -7.67
N ILE A 182 15.93 -5.06 -8.87
CA ILE A 182 15.81 -3.80 -9.64
C ILE A 182 14.82 -3.87 -10.81
N TYR A 183 14.50 -5.07 -11.30
CA TYR A 183 13.58 -5.28 -12.41
C TYR A 183 12.18 -5.60 -11.91
N SER A 184 11.16 -5.33 -12.72
CA SER A 184 9.83 -5.87 -12.48
C SER A 184 9.89 -7.40 -12.52
N HIS A 185 9.17 -8.05 -11.61
CA HIS A 185 9.19 -9.49 -11.43
C HIS A 185 7.80 -10.01 -11.01
N PRO A 186 7.49 -11.30 -11.18
CA PRO A 186 6.26 -11.89 -10.64
C PRO A 186 6.10 -11.60 -9.14
N HIS A 187 4.87 -11.44 -8.66
CA HIS A 187 4.63 -11.05 -7.28
C HIS A 187 5.21 -12.07 -6.27
N PRO A 188 5.78 -11.66 -5.13
CA PRO A 188 6.23 -12.60 -4.10
C PRO A 188 5.08 -13.47 -3.54
N LYS A 189 5.34 -14.75 -3.28
CA LYS A 189 4.37 -15.67 -2.65
C LYS A 189 4.05 -15.26 -1.20
N SER A 190 5.04 -14.73 -0.50
CA SER A 190 4.97 -14.36 0.91
C SER A 190 4.99 -12.84 1.08
N PRO A 191 4.23 -12.28 2.05
CA PRO A 191 4.33 -10.86 2.40
C PRO A 191 5.69 -10.52 3.03
N ASN A 192 6.39 -11.50 3.62
CA ASN A 192 7.74 -11.29 4.14
C ASN A 192 8.77 -11.38 3.00
N THR A 193 9.04 -10.25 2.34
CA THR A 193 10.01 -10.20 1.24
C THR A 193 11.47 -10.20 1.72
N ALA A 194 11.73 -10.06 3.02
CA ALA A 194 13.10 -10.04 3.56
C ALA A 194 13.80 -11.41 3.46
N ILE A 195 13.03 -12.48 3.26
CA ILE A 195 13.55 -13.85 3.09
C ILE A 195 14.10 -14.11 1.68
N ILE A 196 13.73 -13.30 0.69
CA ILE A 196 14.05 -13.56 -0.71
C ILE A 196 15.55 -13.53 -0.90
N ARG A 197 16.10 -14.57 -1.52
CA ARG A 197 17.49 -14.64 -1.95
C ARG A 197 17.56 -15.10 -3.39
N ASN A 198 18.33 -14.40 -4.21
CA ASN A 198 18.66 -14.89 -5.54
C ASN A 198 19.79 -15.94 -5.44
N LYS A 199 20.17 -16.56 -6.56
CA LYS A 199 21.25 -17.56 -6.63
C LYS A 199 22.60 -17.01 -6.20
N ALA A 200 22.85 -15.72 -6.41
CA ALA A 200 24.05 -15.03 -5.92
C ALA A 200 24.02 -14.76 -4.39
N GLY A 201 22.95 -15.13 -3.69
CA GLY A 201 22.78 -14.91 -2.25
C GLY A 201 22.40 -13.48 -1.88
N LEU A 202 22.07 -12.64 -2.86
CA LEU A 202 21.66 -11.25 -2.64
C LEU A 202 20.17 -11.17 -2.29
N PRO A 203 19.73 -10.16 -1.50
CA PRO A 203 18.33 -9.97 -1.13
C PRO A 203 17.50 -9.37 -2.27
N MET A 204 17.46 -10.07 -3.42
CA MET A 204 16.81 -9.61 -4.64
C MET A 204 15.91 -10.70 -5.22
N PRO A 205 14.76 -10.35 -5.82
CA PRO A 205 13.85 -11.26 -6.52
C PRO A 205 14.36 -11.69 -7.90
N THR A 206 15.43 -11.06 -8.39
CA THR A 206 16.07 -11.40 -9.65
C THR A 206 17.59 -11.38 -9.51
N GLU A 207 18.27 -12.05 -10.43
CA GLU A 207 19.67 -11.80 -10.75
C GLU A 207 19.82 -10.48 -11.52
N LEU A 208 21.05 -9.96 -11.58
CA LEU A 208 21.36 -8.81 -12.43
C LEU A 208 21.22 -9.13 -13.93
N THR A 209 21.29 -10.42 -14.28
CA THR A 209 21.01 -10.95 -15.63
C THR A 209 19.51 -10.98 -15.97
N GLY A 210 18.63 -10.76 -14.98
CA GLY A 210 17.18 -10.84 -15.12
C GLY A 210 16.59 -12.23 -14.77
N GLU A 211 17.41 -13.24 -14.47
CA GLU A 211 16.91 -14.53 -14.01
C GLU A 211 16.12 -14.39 -12.71
N LEU A 212 14.96 -15.03 -12.60
CA LEU A 212 14.07 -14.90 -11.45
C LEU A 212 14.51 -15.80 -10.28
N ALA A 213 14.31 -15.32 -9.05
CA ALA A 213 14.37 -16.12 -7.83
C ALA A 213 13.04 -16.89 -7.63
N SER A 214 12.68 -17.74 -8.60
CA SER A 214 11.33 -18.33 -8.76
C SER A 214 10.81 -19.12 -7.55
N GLU A 215 11.68 -19.59 -6.65
CA GLU A 215 11.28 -20.21 -5.38
C GLU A 215 10.36 -19.28 -4.57
N TYR A 216 10.64 -17.98 -4.57
CA TYR A 216 9.96 -16.97 -3.78
C TYR A 216 8.82 -16.25 -4.50
N LEU A 217 8.68 -16.45 -5.82
CA LEU A 217 7.76 -15.69 -6.67
C LEU A 217 6.64 -16.58 -7.21
N ILE A 218 5.43 -16.04 -7.33
CA ILE A 218 4.30 -16.78 -7.91
C ILE A 218 4.66 -17.29 -9.32
N ASP A 219 4.11 -18.44 -9.67
CA ASP A 219 4.29 -19.06 -10.98
C ASP A 219 3.32 -18.48 -12.02
N GLU A 220 3.48 -18.91 -13.26
CA GLU A 220 2.67 -18.43 -14.39
C GLU A 220 1.18 -18.74 -14.22
N GLU A 221 0.83 -19.84 -13.55
CA GLU A 221 -0.57 -20.21 -13.28
C GLU A 221 -1.23 -19.21 -12.33
N GLU A 222 -0.59 -18.92 -11.18
CA GLU A 222 -1.10 -17.93 -10.23
C GLU A 222 -1.06 -16.52 -10.82
N MET A 223 -0.07 -16.20 -11.66
CA MET A 223 -0.07 -14.93 -12.40
C MET A 223 -1.29 -14.79 -13.30
N ALA A 224 -1.64 -15.83 -14.06
CA ALA A 224 -2.81 -15.84 -14.93
C ALA A 224 -4.11 -15.69 -14.13
N ILE A 225 -4.24 -16.37 -12.99
CA ILE A 225 -5.39 -16.24 -12.09
C ILE A 225 -5.56 -14.80 -11.61
N ARG A 226 -4.47 -14.17 -11.13
CA ARG A 226 -4.51 -12.79 -10.64
C ARG A 226 -4.76 -11.78 -11.76
N GLN A 227 -4.23 -12.04 -12.95
CA GLN A 227 -4.50 -11.24 -14.13
C GLN A 227 -5.99 -11.30 -14.49
N GLU A 228 -6.59 -12.49 -14.48
CA GLU A 228 -8.01 -12.67 -14.78
C GLU A 228 -8.91 -11.94 -13.78
N ARG A 229 -8.57 -12.01 -12.49
CA ARG A 229 -9.29 -11.26 -11.45
C ARG A 229 -9.30 -9.76 -11.71
N MET A 230 -8.20 -9.20 -12.22
CA MET A 230 -8.15 -7.79 -12.62
C MET A 230 -8.91 -7.55 -13.93
N ARG A 231 -8.79 -8.45 -14.93
CA ARG A 231 -9.53 -8.37 -16.19
C ARG A 231 -11.04 -8.30 -15.95
N ASN A 232 -11.58 -9.10 -15.03
CA ASN A 232 -13.00 -9.08 -14.66
C ASN A 232 -13.48 -7.71 -14.21
N VAL A 233 -12.68 -6.98 -13.42
CA VAL A 233 -13.01 -5.60 -13.03
C VAL A 233 -13.09 -4.70 -14.27
N CYS A 234 -12.17 -4.83 -15.21
CA CYS A 234 -12.18 -4.04 -16.44
C CYS A 234 -13.38 -4.36 -17.34
N LEU A 235 -13.75 -5.64 -17.42
CA LEU A 235 -14.85 -6.16 -18.26
C LEU A 235 -16.23 -5.65 -17.83
N SER A 236 -16.36 -5.14 -16.59
CA SER A 236 -17.60 -4.49 -16.14
C SER A 236 -17.93 -3.19 -16.88
N CYS A 237 -16.94 -2.54 -17.51
CA CYS A 237 -17.12 -1.28 -18.23
C CYS A 237 -16.62 -1.33 -19.69
N HIS A 238 -15.79 -2.31 -20.03
CA HIS A 238 -15.09 -2.37 -21.31
C HIS A 238 -15.30 -3.71 -22.01
N SER A 239 -15.28 -3.70 -23.34
CA SER A 239 -15.33 -4.93 -24.12
C SER A 239 -14.03 -5.73 -23.95
N THR A 240 -14.12 -7.04 -24.14
CA THR A 240 -12.96 -7.95 -24.13
C THR A 240 -11.85 -7.49 -25.07
N GLN A 241 -12.20 -7.01 -26.27
CA GLN A 241 -11.22 -6.47 -27.21
C GLN A 241 -10.44 -5.29 -26.61
N TRP A 242 -11.08 -4.40 -25.86
CA TRP A 242 -10.39 -3.29 -25.22
C TRP A 242 -9.48 -3.74 -24.08
N VAL A 243 -9.92 -4.72 -23.29
CA VAL A 243 -9.15 -5.23 -22.13
C VAL A 243 -7.93 -6.05 -22.55
N ASP A 244 -7.97 -6.69 -23.72
CA ASP A 244 -6.90 -7.59 -24.20
C ASP A 244 -5.79 -6.90 -24.99
N ASN A 245 -5.98 -5.65 -25.39
CA ASN A 245 -4.96 -4.85 -26.08
C ASN A 245 -4.05 -4.11 -25.10
#